data_AF-A0A1A8GMU0-F1
#
_entry.id   AF-A0A1A8GMU0-F1
#
_cell.length_a   1.000
_cell.length_b   1.000
_cell.length_c   1.000
_cell.angle_alpha   90.00
_cell.angle_beta   90.00
_cell.angle_gamma   90.00
#
_symmetry.space_group_name_H-M   'P 1'
#
loop_
_entity.id
_entity.type
_entity.pdbx_description
1 polymer ?
#
loop_
_entity_poly.entity_id
_entity_poly.type
_entity_poly.pdbx_seq_one_letter_code
_entity_poly.pdbx_strand_id
1 'polypeptide(L)'
;LPQVIHVHSHWTVGGKKMSKSLGNVVDPLEHSQKFTNDGMRYFLLRQGVPDSDCDYTQDKVIKLLNAELADSLGGLLNRCTAPALNPDQVYPAFCSQSFHGDQGGRAVTDDLHMLAAVESLPAVVEKHYESMHVYKALEAISGCVRQTNGFVQRHAPWKLDRRDRRDQRWLDTVLHVSLECLRIYGTLL
;
A
#
# COMPACT_ATOMS: atom_id res chain seq x y z
N LEU A 1 -31.62 18.93 -13.04
CA LEU A 1 -30.48 18.66 -13.95
C LEU A 1 -29.38 17.97 -13.13
N PRO A 2 -28.51 17.12 -13.73
CA PRO A 2 -27.41 16.48 -13.00
C PRO A 2 -26.47 17.53 -12.39
N GLN A 3 -26.03 17.29 -11.16
CA GLN A 3 -25.14 18.22 -10.44
C GLN A 3 -23.69 18.13 -10.94
N VAL A 4 -23.21 16.93 -11.27
CA VAL A 4 -21.87 16.67 -11.82
C VAL A 4 -21.92 15.49 -12.80
N ILE A 5 -21.14 15.55 -13.87
CA ILE A 5 -20.93 14.45 -14.82
C ILE A 5 -19.41 14.21 -14.92
N HIS A 6 -18.97 13.01 -14.53
CA HIS A 6 -17.60 12.58 -14.70
C HIS A 6 -17.49 11.66 -15.91
N VAL A 7 -16.52 11.95 -16.78
CA VAL A 7 -16.24 11.16 -17.98
C VAL A 7 -14.78 10.74 -17.91
N HIS A 8 -14.53 9.44 -18.03
CA HIS A 8 -13.18 8.89 -18.09
C HIS A 8 -12.75 8.73 -19.56
N SER A 9 -11.44 8.75 -19.80
CA SER A 9 -10.87 8.42 -21.11
C SER A 9 -10.99 6.94 -21.45
N HIS A 10 -10.60 6.55 -22.66
CA HIS A 10 -10.74 5.17 -23.12
C HIS A 10 -9.62 4.26 -22.60
N TRP A 11 -9.89 2.96 -22.66
CA TRP A 11 -8.86 1.92 -22.54
C TRP A 11 -8.48 1.38 -23.91
N THR A 12 -7.19 1.25 -24.13
CA THR A 12 -6.55 0.60 -25.27
C THR A 12 -5.88 -0.70 -24.85
N VAL A 13 -5.51 -1.55 -25.81
CA VAL A 13 -4.79 -2.81 -25.58
C VAL A 13 -3.58 -2.84 -26.49
N GLY A 14 -2.38 -2.77 -25.92
CA GLY A 14 -1.12 -2.65 -26.67
C GLY A 14 -1.10 -1.41 -27.58
N GLY A 15 -1.68 -0.30 -27.12
CA GLY A 15 -1.77 0.97 -27.84
C GLY A 15 -2.82 1.01 -28.95
N LYS A 16 -3.66 -0.04 -29.08
CA LYS A 16 -4.73 -0.11 -30.08
C LYS A 16 -6.10 -0.04 -29.42
N LYS A 17 -7.05 0.68 -30.02
CA LYS A 17 -8.44 0.63 -29.55
C LYS A 17 -8.98 -0.80 -29.60
N MET A 18 -9.76 -1.18 -28.59
CA MET A 18 -10.40 -2.48 -28.55
C MET A 18 -11.46 -2.58 -29.66
N SER A 19 -11.43 -3.67 -30.42
CA SER A 19 -12.41 -3.98 -31.46
C SER A 19 -12.63 -5.47 -31.57
N LYS A 20 -13.91 -5.87 -31.70
CA LYS A 20 -14.28 -7.27 -31.99
C LYS A 20 -13.68 -7.75 -33.31
N SER A 21 -13.62 -6.88 -34.34
CA SER A 21 -13.06 -7.25 -35.64
C SER A 21 -11.55 -7.47 -35.61
N LEU A 22 -10.83 -6.77 -34.72
CA LEU A 22 -9.39 -6.94 -34.53
C LEU A 22 -9.07 -8.10 -33.57
N GLY A 23 -10.07 -8.62 -32.85
CA GLY A 23 -9.90 -9.71 -31.88
C GLY A 23 -9.09 -9.33 -30.65
N ASN A 24 -8.92 -8.02 -30.35
CA ASN A 24 -8.09 -7.53 -29.24
C ASN A 24 -8.93 -7.05 -28.03
N VAL A 25 -10.20 -7.44 -27.95
CA VAL A 25 -11.06 -7.13 -26.81
C VAL A 25 -10.59 -7.92 -25.59
N VAL A 26 -10.49 -7.25 -24.45
CA VAL A 26 -10.17 -7.89 -23.16
C VAL A 26 -11.46 -8.19 -22.43
N ASP A 27 -11.72 -9.47 -22.16
CA ASP A 27 -12.83 -9.86 -21.29
C ASP A 27 -12.44 -9.66 -19.82
N PRO A 28 -13.08 -8.73 -19.08
CA PRO A 28 -12.74 -8.47 -17.69
C PRO A 28 -13.00 -9.67 -16.77
N LEU A 29 -13.97 -10.55 -17.08
CA LEU A 29 -14.30 -11.73 -16.27
C LEU A 29 -13.24 -12.82 -16.45
N GLU A 30 -12.77 -13.03 -17.68
CA GLU A 30 -11.69 -13.98 -17.93
C GLU A 30 -10.40 -13.53 -17.23
N HIS A 31 -10.10 -12.23 -17.27
CA HIS A 31 -8.88 -11.69 -16.68
C HIS A 31 -8.95 -11.61 -15.15
N SER A 32 -10.14 -11.41 -14.58
CA SER A 32 -10.30 -11.45 -13.12
C SER A 32 -10.14 -12.86 -12.55
N GLN A 33 -10.35 -13.92 -13.34
CA GLN A 33 -9.99 -15.29 -12.94
C GLN A 33 -8.46 -15.48 -12.84
N LYS A 34 -7.69 -14.75 -13.66
CA LYS A 34 -6.20 -14.81 -13.67
C LYS A 34 -5.58 -13.94 -12.58
N PHE A 35 -6.11 -12.75 -12.34
CA PHE A 35 -5.51 -11.72 -11.47
C PHE A 35 -6.31 -11.43 -10.20
N THR A 36 -7.37 -12.21 -9.94
CA THR A 36 -8.43 -11.92 -8.96
C THR A 36 -9.27 -10.70 -9.33
N ASN A 37 -10.47 -10.63 -8.75
CA ASN A 37 -11.35 -9.46 -8.91
C ASN A 37 -10.69 -8.20 -8.34
N ASP A 38 -10.09 -8.28 -7.16
CA ASP A 38 -9.50 -7.13 -6.49
C ASP A 38 -8.20 -6.67 -7.17
N GLY A 39 -7.38 -7.60 -7.67
CA GLY A 39 -6.21 -7.26 -8.47
C GLY A 39 -6.59 -6.50 -9.75
N MET A 40 -7.64 -6.93 -10.46
CA MET A 40 -8.13 -6.20 -11.63
C MET A 40 -8.72 -4.83 -11.25
N ARG A 41 -9.50 -4.73 -10.17
CA ARG A 41 -10.03 -3.45 -9.67
C ARG A 41 -8.90 -2.49 -9.32
N TYR A 42 -7.90 -2.96 -8.58
CA TYR A 42 -6.74 -2.18 -8.21
C TYR A 42 -6.01 -1.68 -9.46
N PHE A 43 -5.70 -2.56 -10.41
CA PHE A 43 -5.02 -2.17 -11.65
C PHE A 43 -5.78 -1.08 -12.42
N LEU A 44 -7.08 -1.27 -12.63
CA LEU A 44 -7.90 -0.33 -13.40
C LEU A 44 -7.99 1.03 -12.72
N LEU A 45 -8.11 1.08 -11.39
CA LEU A 45 -8.18 2.34 -10.64
C LEU A 45 -6.81 3.01 -10.47
N ARG A 46 -5.73 2.22 -10.43
CA ARG A 46 -4.36 2.70 -10.23
C ARG A 46 -3.71 3.23 -11.50
N GLN A 47 -4.06 2.64 -12.66
CA GLN A 47 -3.57 3.05 -13.99
C GLN A 47 -4.59 3.89 -14.76
N GLY A 48 -5.86 3.82 -14.39
CA GLY A 48 -6.92 4.64 -14.96
C GLY A 48 -6.75 6.11 -14.58
N VAL A 49 -6.58 6.98 -15.58
CA VAL A 49 -6.59 8.43 -15.40
C VAL A 49 -7.74 9.04 -16.19
N PRO A 50 -8.44 10.06 -15.66
CA PRO A 50 -9.54 10.69 -16.38
C PRO A 50 -9.10 11.38 -17.68
N ASP A 51 -7.92 12.01 -17.66
CA ASP A 51 -7.52 13.02 -18.65
C ASP A 51 -6.87 12.45 -19.93
N SER A 52 -6.53 11.16 -19.96
CA SER A 52 -5.91 10.54 -21.14
C SER A 52 -6.23 9.06 -21.26
N ASP A 53 -6.25 8.55 -22.50
CA ASP A 53 -6.45 7.13 -22.76
C ASP A 53 -5.39 6.28 -22.03
N CYS A 54 -5.86 5.22 -21.38
CA CYS A 54 -5.01 4.26 -20.68
C CYS A 54 -4.76 3.04 -21.57
N ASP A 55 -3.72 2.27 -21.25
CA ASP A 55 -3.35 1.09 -22.02
C ASP A 55 -3.19 -0.13 -21.13
N TYR A 56 -3.93 -1.17 -21.48
CA TYR A 56 -3.90 -2.47 -20.85
C TYR A 56 -2.90 -3.38 -21.56
N THR A 57 -1.99 -3.96 -20.78
CA THR A 57 -1.23 -5.15 -21.17
C THR A 57 -1.12 -6.08 -19.97
N GLN A 58 -1.10 -7.38 -20.21
CA GLN A 58 -0.97 -8.37 -19.14
C GLN A 58 0.31 -8.16 -18.31
N ASP A 59 1.41 -7.78 -18.97
CA ASP A 59 2.68 -7.44 -18.33
C ASP A 59 2.56 -6.26 -17.36
N LYS A 60 1.83 -5.20 -17.72
CA LYS A 60 1.58 -4.06 -16.83
C LYS A 60 0.78 -4.47 -15.59
N VAL A 61 -0.22 -5.33 -15.75
CA VAL A 61 -1.01 -5.87 -14.63
C VAL A 61 -0.09 -6.62 -13.68
N ILE A 62 0.65 -7.61 -14.18
CA ILE A 62 1.53 -8.46 -13.38
C ILE A 62 2.57 -7.60 -12.63
N LYS A 63 3.24 -6.68 -13.33
CA LYS A 63 4.26 -5.82 -12.72
C LYS A 63 3.69 -4.95 -11.61
N LEU A 64 2.53 -4.34 -11.84
CA LEU A 64 1.91 -3.46 -10.85
C LEU A 64 1.44 -4.25 -9.61
N LEU A 65 0.71 -5.35 -9.81
CA LEU A 65 0.18 -6.13 -8.70
C LEU A 65 1.30 -6.79 -7.88
N ASN A 66 2.33 -7.30 -8.53
CA ASN A 66 3.48 -7.83 -7.81
C ASN A 66 4.19 -6.73 -7.01
N ALA A 67 4.50 -5.60 -7.63
CA ALA A 67 5.27 -4.55 -6.97
C ALA A 67 4.51 -3.89 -5.80
N GLU A 68 3.26 -3.47 -6.00
CA GLU A 68 2.52 -2.69 -5.00
C GLU A 68 1.73 -3.58 -4.02
N LEU A 69 1.13 -4.67 -4.49
CA LEU A 69 0.29 -5.53 -3.62
C LEU A 69 1.08 -6.69 -3.02
N ALA A 70 1.74 -7.52 -3.84
CA ALA A 70 2.38 -8.74 -3.33
C ALA A 70 3.66 -8.41 -2.53
N ASP A 71 4.59 -7.67 -3.14
CA ASP A 71 5.92 -7.43 -2.59
C ASP A 71 5.89 -6.34 -1.51
N SER A 72 5.18 -5.23 -1.77
CA SER A 72 5.16 -4.09 -0.85
C SER A 72 4.16 -4.27 0.30
N LEU A 73 2.86 -4.32 0.02
CA LEU A 73 1.83 -4.41 1.07
C LEU A 73 1.81 -5.81 1.72
N GLY A 74 1.71 -6.85 0.89
CA GLY A 74 1.69 -8.24 1.31
C GLY A 74 2.99 -8.66 1.98
N GLY A 75 4.13 -8.26 1.43
CA GLY A 75 5.45 -8.51 2.02
C GLY A 75 5.64 -7.82 3.38
N LEU A 76 5.11 -6.61 3.55
CA LEU A 76 5.10 -5.93 4.85
C LEU A 76 4.26 -6.70 5.87
N LEU A 77 3.01 -7.03 5.51
CA LEU A 77 2.11 -7.80 6.37
C LEU A 77 2.74 -9.14 6.77
N ASN A 78 3.22 -9.91 5.79
CA ASN A 78 3.83 -11.22 6.01
C ASN A 78 5.02 -11.12 6.97
N ARG A 79 5.91 -10.14 6.81
CA ARG A 79 7.03 -9.93 7.74
C ARG A 79 6.54 -9.61 9.15
N CYS A 80 5.60 -8.70 9.31
CA CYS A 80 5.08 -8.30 10.62
C CYS A 80 4.32 -9.43 11.34
N THR A 81 3.67 -10.33 10.60
CA THR A 81 2.92 -11.46 11.18
C THR A 81 3.70 -12.77 11.21
N ALA A 82 4.92 -12.82 10.64
CA ALA A 82 5.72 -14.04 10.63
C ALA A 82 5.99 -14.51 12.07
N PRO A 83 5.88 -15.82 12.38
CA PRO A 83 6.17 -16.34 13.72
C PRO A 83 7.57 -15.99 14.24
N ALA A 84 8.52 -15.78 13.31
CA ALA A 84 9.88 -15.34 13.61
C ALA A 84 9.95 -13.93 14.21
N LEU A 85 8.96 -13.05 13.97
CA LEU A 85 8.86 -11.71 14.58
C LEU A 85 7.70 -11.60 15.57
N ASN A 86 6.55 -12.21 15.27
CA ASN A 86 5.34 -12.19 16.10
C ASN A 86 4.85 -13.63 16.41
N PRO A 87 5.54 -14.38 17.30
CA PRO A 87 5.24 -15.79 17.55
C PRO A 87 3.84 -16.00 18.16
N ASP A 88 3.40 -15.06 19.00
CA ASP A 88 2.14 -15.16 19.74
C ASP A 88 0.94 -14.63 18.93
N GLN A 89 1.17 -14.13 17.72
CA GLN A 89 0.13 -13.54 16.84
C GLN A 89 -0.69 -12.45 17.53
N VAL A 90 -0.02 -11.64 18.35
CA VAL A 90 -0.65 -10.55 19.10
C VAL A 90 -0.39 -9.22 18.40
N TYR A 91 -1.19 -8.21 18.75
CA TYR A 91 -0.90 -6.81 18.45
C TYR A 91 -0.10 -6.24 19.63
N PRO A 92 1.22 -6.01 19.51
CA PRO A 92 2.06 -5.65 20.65
C PRO A 92 1.76 -4.23 21.17
N ALA A 93 2.09 -3.97 22.43
CA ALA A 93 1.91 -2.66 23.02
C ALA A 93 2.96 -1.66 22.52
N PHE A 94 2.54 -0.43 22.26
CA PHE A 94 3.45 0.66 21.92
C PHE A 94 4.23 1.13 23.16
N CYS A 95 5.54 1.36 23.02
CA CYS A 95 6.34 1.99 24.06
C CYS A 95 6.83 3.38 23.60
N SER A 96 6.16 4.43 24.05
CA SER A 96 6.52 5.82 23.71
C SER A 96 7.95 6.17 24.08
N GLN A 97 8.45 5.69 25.21
CA GLN A 97 9.84 5.88 25.67
C GLN A 97 10.88 5.21 24.77
N SER A 98 10.52 4.08 24.13
CA SER A 98 11.41 3.40 23.18
C SER A 98 11.38 4.05 21.79
N PHE A 99 10.28 4.72 21.44
CA PHE A 99 10.15 5.45 20.18
C PHE A 99 10.75 6.85 20.27
N HIS A 100 10.23 7.70 21.15
CA HIS A 100 10.69 9.07 21.40
C HIS A 100 11.35 9.19 22.77
N GLY A 101 12.50 9.86 22.85
CA GLY A 101 12.96 10.39 24.14
C GLY A 101 14.42 10.80 24.22
N ASP A 102 14.64 11.83 25.02
CA ASP A 102 15.96 12.34 25.46
C ASP A 102 16.82 11.28 26.19
N GLN A 103 16.23 10.12 26.53
CA GLN A 103 16.88 9.01 27.23
C GLN A 103 17.05 7.74 26.38
N GLY A 104 17.22 7.88 25.06
CA GLY A 104 17.63 6.77 24.19
C GLY A 104 16.50 6.05 23.45
N GLY A 105 15.48 6.80 23.01
CA GLY A 105 14.57 6.33 21.97
C GLY A 105 15.32 6.02 20.66
N ARG A 106 14.79 5.10 19.85
CA ARG A 106 15.46 4.61 18.63
C ARG A 106 14.91 5.19 17.33
N ALA A 107 13.80 5.92 17.39
CA ALA A 107 13.23 6.54 16.19
C ALA A 107 14.17 7.61 15.62
N VAL A 108 14.25 7.68 14.30
CA VAL A 108 14.99 8.70 13.56
C VAL A 108 14.03 9.66 12.86
N THR A 109 14.55 10.78 12.35
CA THR A 109 13.75 11.80 11.66
C THR A 109 12.88 11.22 10.53
N ASP A 110 13.40 10.27 9.76
CA ASP A 110 12.65 9.61 8.67
C ASP A 110 11.42 8.85 9.20
N ASP A 111 11.47 8.29 10.41
CA ASP A 111 10.35 7.58 11.02
C ASP A 111 9.25 8.57 11.40
N LEU A 112 9.63 9.78 11.83
CA LEU A 112 8.69 10.86 12.16
C LEU A 112 8.01 11.42 10.91
N HIS A 113 8.77 11.58 9.82
CA HIS A 113 8.21 11.96 8.54
C HIS A 113 7.23 10.90 8.01
N MET A 114 7.56 9.61 8.14
CA MET A 114 6.65 8.52 7.81
C MET A 114 5.37 8.59 8.63
N LEU A 115 5.47 8.75 9.96
CA LEU A 115 4.29 8.85 10.83
C LEU A 115 3.40 10.03 10.44
N ALA A 116 3.99 11.21 10.20
CA ALA A 116 3.23 12.39 9.76
C ALA A 116 2.56 12.16 8.39
N ALA A 117 3.23 11.47 7.45
CA ALA A 117 2.65 11.11 6.17
C ALA A 117 1.45 10.18 6.34
N VAL A 118 1.57 9.13 7.18
CA VAL A 118 0.48 8.19 7.47
C VAL A 118 -0.67 8.86 8.22
N GLU A 119 -0.39 9.76 9.16
CA GLU A 119 -1.40 10.52 9.90
C GLU A 119 -2.22 11.42 8.95
N SER A 120 -1.57 12.06 7.99
CA SER A 120 -2.24 12.91 6.99
C SER A 120 -2.96 12.13 5.88
N LEU A 121 -2.65 10.84 5.72
CA LEU A 121 -3.07 10.03 4.57
C LEU A 121 -4.60 9.98 4.37
N PRO A 122 -5.44 9.81 5.42
CA PRO A 122 -6.90 9.79 5.22
C PRO A 122 -7.44 11.05 4.54
N ALA A 123 -6.98 12.24 4.96
CA ALA A 123 -7.41 13.51 4.37
C ALA A 123 -6.92 13.68 2.94
N VAL A 124 -5.70 13.20 2.64
CA VAL A 124 -5.16 13.19 1.26
C VAL A 124 -5.99 12.28 0.35
N VAL A 125 -6.34 11.09 0.85
CA VAL A 125 -7.18 10.12 0.13
C VAL A 125 -8.57 10.70 -0.13
N GLU A 126 -9.24 11.22 0.90
CA GLU A 126 -10.56 11.85 0.79
C GLU A 126 -10.59 12.94 -0.29
N LYS A 127 -9.64 13.88 -0.24
CA LYS A 127 -9.50 14.94 -1.24
C LYS A 127 -9.36 14.40 -2.68
N HIS A 128 -8.61 13.34 -2.86
CA HIS A 128 -8.43 12.73 -4.19
C HIS A 128 -9.69 12.00 -4.67
N TYR A 129 -10.44 11.36 -3.77
CA TYR A 129 -11.73 10.75 -4.07
C TYR A 129 -12.78 11.80 -4.46
N GLU A 130 -12.89 12.91 -3.71
CA GLU A 130 -13.80 14.02 -4.02
C GLU A 130 -13.55 14.61 -5.42
N SER A 131 -12.29 14.61 -5.85
CA SER A 131 -11.88 15.11 -7.16
C SER A 131 -11.84 14.02 -8.24
N MET A 132 -12.32 12.79 -7.97
CA MET A 132 -12.29 11.64 -8.88
C MET A 132 -10.89 11.25 -9.40
N HIS A 133 -9.84 11.57 -8.64
CA HIS A 133 -8.46 11.18 -8.94
C HIS A 133 -8.05 9.96 -8.11
N VAL A 134 -8.79 8.84 -8.24
CA VAL A 134 -8.57 7.62 -7.44
C VAL A 134 -7.14 7.10 -7.56
N TYR A 135 -6.53 7.18 -8.75
CA TYR A 135 -5.14 6.76 -8.96
C TYR A 135 -4.14 7.51 -8.05
N LYS A 136 -4.39 8.79 -7.73
CA LYS A 136 -3.56 9.59 -6.80
C LYS A 136 -3.75 9.15 -5.35
N ALA A 137 -4.98 8.78 -4.96
CA ALA A 137 -5.23 8.21 -3.65
C ALA A 137 -4.45 6.88 -3.47
N LEU A 138 -4.54 5.98 -4.45
CA LEU A 138 -3.82 4.71 -4.43
C LEU A 138 -2.28 4.91 -4.48
N GLU A 139 -1.80 5.89 -5.23
CA GLU A 139 -0.39 6.27 -5.26
C GLU A 139 0.10 6.78 -3.89
N ALA A 140 -0.69 7.61 -3.20
CA ALA A 140 -0.39 8.10 -1.86
C ALA A 140 -0.32 6.95 -0.83
N ILE A 141 -1.28 6.02 -0.88
CA ILE A 141 -1.28 4.82 -0.02
C ILE A 141 -0.03 3.97 -0.29
N SER A 142 0.24 3.66 -1.57
CA SER A 142 1.43 2.91 -2.00
C SER A 142 2.74 3.59 -1.56
N GLY A 143 2.79 4.93 -1.61
CA GLY A 143 3.91 5.73 -1.10
C GLY A 143 4.13 5.54 0.40
N CYS A 144 3.06 5.55 1.20
CA CYS A 144 3.16 5.30 2.64
C CYS A 144 3.56 3.86 2.95
N VAL A 145 3.03 2.87 2.23
CA VAL A 145 3.44 1.45 2.34
C VAL A 145 4.94 1.31 2.10
N ARG A 146 5.51 1.98 1.08
CA ARG A 146 6.96 1.97 0.83
C ARG A 146 7.76 2.59 1.98
N GLN A 147 7.29 3.70 2.55
CA GLN A 147 7.96 4.31 3.70
C GLN A 147 7.97 3.38 4.91
N THR A 148 6.84 2.70 5.19
CA THR A 148 6.74 1.73 6.29
C THR A 148 7.59 0.48 6.06
N ASN A 149 7.71 0.01 4.81
CA ASN A 149 8.71 -1.01 4.46
C ASN A 149 10.14 -0.54 4.76
N GLY A 150 10.45 0.73 4.47
CA GLY A 150 11.72 1.38 4.80
C GLY A 150 11.98 1.45 6.31
N PHE A 151 10.96 1.79 7.10
CA PHE A 151 11.02 1.79 8.57
C PHE A 151 11.39 0.41 9.12
N VAL A 152 10.66 -0.64 8.71
CA VAL A 152 10.95 -2.02 9.13
C VAL A 152 12.36 -2.44 8.71
N GLN A 153 12.79 -2.07 7.50
CA GLN A 153 14.12 -2.42 7.00
C GLN A 153 15.24 -1.73 7.78
N ARG A 154 15.09 -0.44 8.09
CA ARG A 154 16.07 0.38 8.81
C ARG A 154 16.32 -0.16 10.21
N HIS A 155 15.25 -0.53 10.90
CA HIS A 155 15.32 -1.02 12.28
C HIS A 155 15.59 -2.52 12.39
N ALA A 156 15.48 -3.25 11.28
CA ALA A 156 15.85 -4.66 11.14
C ALA A 156 15.42 -5.51 12.36
N PRO A 157 14.12 -5.58 12.70
CA PRO A 157 13.63 -6.19 13.94
C PRO A 157 14.05 -7.66 14.11
N TRP A 158 14.37 -8.36 13.01
CA TRP A 158 14.87 -9.74 13.03
C TRP A 158 16.29 -9.89 13.58
N LYS A 159 17.02 -8.79 13.80
CA LYS A 159 18.37 -8.80 14.40
C LYS A 159 18.36 -8.51 15.90
N LEU A 160 17.21 -8.14 16.48
CA LEU A 160 17.09 -7.76 17.89
C LEU A 160 17.14 -8.99 18.80
N ASP A 161 17.80 -8.87 19.95
CA ASP A 161 17.83 -9.94 20.95
C ASP A 161 16.59 -9.87 21.86
N ARG A 162 15.69 -10.84 21.70
CA ARG A 162 14.46 -10.97 22.51
C ARG A 162 14.71 -11.15 24.01
N ARG A 163 15.92 -11.55 24.41
CA ARG A 163 16.29 -11.70 25.82
C ARG A 163 16.64 -10.35 26.46
N ASP A 164 17.06 -9.36 25.66
CA ASP A 164 17.28 -8.01 26.15
C ASP A 164 15.96 -7.24 26.21
N ARG A 165 15.68 -6.65 27.39
CA ARG A 165 14.42 -5.95 27.64
C ARG A 165 14.24 -4.67 26.82
N ARG A 166 15.32 -4.05 26.34
CA ARG A 166 15.23 -2.85 25.49
C ARG A 166 14.97 -3.25 24.04
N ASP A 167 15.66 -4.29 23.56
CA ASP A 167 15.44 -4.87 22.24
C ASP A 167 14.05 -5.46 22.09
N GLN A 168 13.55 -6.20 23.09
CA GLN A 168 12.18 -6.71 23.06
C GLN A 168 11.14 -5.57 23.00
N ARG A 169 11.29 -4.54 23.83
CA ARG A 169 10.38 -3.37 23.79
C ARG A 169 10.46 -2.63 22.45
N TRP A 170 11.64 -2.57 21.83
CA TRP A 170 11.79 -1.97 20.51
C TRP A 170 11.15 -2.81 19.42
N LEU A 171 11.33 -4.13 19.44
CA LEU A 171 10.65 -5.07 18.56
C LEU A 171 9.12 -4.86 18.62
N ASP A 172 8.56 -4.86 19.83
CA ASP A 172 7.13 -4.66 20.06
C ASP A 172 6.66 -3.31 19.49
N THR A 173 7.46 -2.25 19.69
CA THR A 173 7.17 -0.92 19.19
C THR A 173 7.20 -0.85 17.65
N VAL A 174 8.19 -1.46 17.00
CA VAL A 174 8.30 -1.52 15.53
C VAL A 174 7.12 -2.30 14.95
N LEU A 175 6.76 -3.43 15.56
CA LEU A 175 5.61 -4.23 15.14
C LEU A 175 4.30 -3.48 15.33
N HIS A 176 4.10 -2.81 16.46
CA HIS A 176 2.93 -1.98 16.73
C HIS A 176 2.74 -0.92 15.64
N VAL A 177 3.77 -0.11 15.39
CA VAL A 177 3.71 0.97 14.39
C VAL A 177 3.42 0.40 12.99
N SER A 178 4.07 -0.70 12.61
CA SER A 178 3.89 -1.31 11.30
C SER A 178 2.49 -1.90 11.11
N LEU A 179 1.95 -2.58 12.14
CA LEU A 179 0.60 -3.14 12.12
C LEU A 179 -0.47 -2.04 12.13
N GLU A 180 -0.23 -0.93 12.83
CA GLU A 180 -1.14 0.22 12.82
C GLU A 180 -1.17 0.89 11.44
N CYS A 181 -0.01 1.06 10.80
CA CYS A 181 0.08 1.52 9.43
C CYS A 181 -0.69 0.58 8.48
N LEU A 182 -0.48 -0.73 8.58
CA LEU A 182 -1.21 -1.74 7.78
C LEU A 182 -2.72 -1.67 7.99
N ARG A 183 -3.19 -1.44 9.23
CA ARG A 183 -4.61 -1.26 9.55
C ARG A 183 -5.20 -0.05 8.83
N ILE A 184 -4.49 1.08 8.83
CA ILE A 184 -4.89 2.29 8.12
C ILE A 184 -4.95 2.02 6.61
N TYR A 185 -3.92 1.41 6.03
CA TYR A 185 -3.89 1.11 4.59
C TYR A 185 -5.02 0.18 4.18
N GLY A 186 -5.28 -0.88 4.95
CA GLY A 186 -6.37 -1.81 4.69
C GLY A 186 -7.77 -1.21 4.87
N THR A 187 -7.89 -0.07 5.57
CA THR A 187 -9.15 0.68 5.68
C THR A 187 -9.37 1.62 4.49
N LEU A 188 -8.28 2.14 3.90
CA LEU A 188 -8.32 3.11 2.81
C LEU A 188 -8.35 2.48 1.40
N LEU A 189 -8.00 1.19 1.30
CA LEU A 189 -8.08 0.38 0.07
C LEU A 189 -9.45 -0.28 -0.06
#